data_AF-A0A6M0SB69-F1
#
_entry.id   AF-A0A6M0SB69-F1
#
_cell.length_a   1.000
_cell.length_b   1.000
_cell.length_c   1.000
_cell.angle_alpha   90.00
_cell.angle_beta   90.00
_cell.angle_gamma   90.00
#
_symmetry.space_group_name_H-M   'P 1'
#
loop_
_entity.id
_entity.type
_entity.pdbx_description
1 polymer ?
#
loop_
_entity_poly.entity_id
_entity_poly.type
_entity_poly.pdbx_seq_one_letter_code
_entity_poly.pdbx_strand_id
1 'polypeptide(L)'
;MSHTKDSKGLIPMHGIAPFACFDCHTTFKRPGKFPGFIRLCPHCGHTAYQMGVKFHSPSRSNQALWDVVTYLAEHGFYYQDIHNLHGYIWEQIRYPNNLIEAQEFVKHFCDQAIQTLPEETSSTTKQPERLLSLKQ
;
A
#
# COMPACT_ATOMS: atom_id res chain seq x y z
N MET A 1 32.72 24.59 -3.69
CA MET A 1 32.94 23.18 -3.27
C MET A 1 31.61 22.49 -3.39
N SER A 2 31.40 21.83 -4.53
CA SER A 2 30.12 21.28 -4.95
C SER A 2 30.19 19.77 -4.82
N HIS A 3 29.47 19.18 -3.87
CA HIS A 3 29.09 17.78 -3.94
C HIS A 3 27.65 17.61 -3.45
N THR A 4 26.81 17.36 -4.45
CA THR A 4 25.42 16.94 -4.43
C THR A 4 25.21 15.72 -3.52
N LYS A 5 24.24 15.80 -2.59
CA LYS A 5 23.66 14.62 -1.94
C LYS A 5 22.55 14.07 -2.83
N ASP A 6 22.94 13.25 -3.80
CA ASP A 6 21.99 12.41 -4.52
C ASP A 6 21.48 11.33 -3.56
N SER A 7 20.33 11.60 -2.95
CA SER A 7 19.55 10.59 -2.23
C SER A 7 18.85 9.73 -3.28
N LYS A 8 19.63 8.82 -3.89
CA LYS A 8 19.10 7.79 -4.80
C LYS A 8 18.07 6.98 -4.01
N GLY A 9 16.79 7.23 -4.27
CA GLY A 9 15.69 6.37 -3.87
C GLY A 9 15.98 4.96 -4.38
N LEU A 10 16.33 4.06 -3.47
CA LEU A 10 16.66 2.68 -3.80
C LEU A 10 15.36 1.86 -3.84
N ILE A 11 14.67 1.85 -4.97
CA ILE A 11 13.72 0.77 -5.31
C ILE A 11 13.93 0.51 -6.81
N PRO A 12 14.50 -0.64 -7.22
CA PRO A 12 13.70 -1.87 -7.23
C PRO A 12 14.50 -3.17 -7.05
N MET A 13 14.09 -4.00 -6.09
CA MET A 13 14.26 -5.45 -6.23
C MET A 13 12.89 -6.00 -6.61
N HIS A 14 12.83 -6.64 -7.78
CA HIS A 14 11.65 -7.27 -8.37
C HIS A 14 11.20 -8.49 -7.53
N GLY A 15 10.79 -8.23 -6.29
CA GLY A 15 10.34 -9.23 -5.34
C GLY A 15 8.90 -9.63 -5.61
N ILE A 16 8.62 -10.92 -5.44
CA ILE A 16 7.26 -11.41 -5.35
C ILE A 16 6.67 -10.91 -4.03
N ALA A 17 5.63 -10.10 -4.09
CA ALA A 17 4.91 -9.58 -2.94
C ALA A 17 3.52 -10.22 -2.83
N PRO A 18 3.00 -10.37 -1.60
CA PRO A 18 1.59 -10.70 -1.40
C PRO A 18 0.70 -9.52 -1.77
N PHE A 19 -0.39 -9.79 -2.49
CA PHE A 19 -1.50 -8.86 -2.69
C PHE A 19 -2.72 -9.43 -2.00
N ALA A 20 -3.43 -8.62 -1.23
CA ALA A 20 -4.66 -9.01 -0.56
C ALA A 20 -5.86 -8.27 -1.15
N CYS A 21 -6.92 -9.00 -1.47
CA CYS A 21 -8.20 -8.44 -1.88
C CYS A 21 -9.18 -8.56 -0.71
N PHE A 22 -9.69 -7.41 -0.26
CA PHE A 22 -10.58 -7.33 0.89
C PHE A 22 -12.02 -7.70 0.53
N ASP A 23 -12.44 -7.58 -0.73
CA ASP A 23 -13.81 -7.98 -1.14
C ASP A 23 -14.02 -9.49 -1.14
N CYS A 24 -12.98 -10.25 -1.53
CA CYS A 24 -13.09 -11.70 -1.64
C CYS A 24 -12.20 -12.45 -0.64
N HIS A 25 -11.52 -11.76 0.27
CA HIS A 25 -10.69 -12.37 1.32
C HIS A 25 -9.69 -13.39 0.77
N THR A 26 -9.00 -13.03 -0.31
CA THR A 26 -7.94 -13.85 -0.91
C THR A 26 -6.63 -13.11 -1.01
N THR A 27 -5.56 -13.89 -1.05
CA THR A 27 -4.21 -13.38 -1.28
C THR A 27 -3.56 -14.11 -2.43
N PHE A 28 -2.83 -13.37 -3.25
CA PHE A 28 -2.09 -13.91 -4.37
C PHE A 28 -0.73 -13.22 -4.50
N LYS A 29 0.23 -13.90 -5.12
CA LYS A 29 1.61 -13.44 -5.24
C LYS A 29 1.88 -12.84 -6.62
N ARG A 30 2.42 -11.62 -6.68
CA ARG A 30 2.81 -10.94 -7.93
C ARG A 30 4.04 -10.05 -7.71
N PRO A 31 4.75 -9.64 -8.78
CA PRO A 31 5.78 -8.62 -8.67
C PRO A 31 5.21 -7.35 -8.02
N GLY A 32 5.78 -7.00 -6.88
CA GLY A 32 5.41 -5.80 -6.13
C GLY A 32 6.22 -4.57 -6.53
N LYS A 33 5.72 -3.39 -6.14
CA LYS A 33 6.48 -2.13 -6.13
C LYS A 33 6.74 -1.70 -4.69
N PHE A 34 5.69 -1.39 -3.94
CA PHE A 34 5.74 -0.93 -2.54
C PHE A 34 4.44 -1.32 -1.82
N PRO A 35 4.43 -1.48 -0.48
CA PRO A 35 3.21 -1.76 0.27
C PRO A 35 2.16 -0.66 0.03
N GLY A 36 0.91 -1.05 -0.20
CA GLY A 36 -0.18 -0.17 -0.64
C GLY A 36 -0.34 -0.05 -2.15
N PHE A 37 0.60 -0.55 -2.97
CA PHE A 37 0.45 -0.57 -4.43
C PHE A 37 -0.77 -1.40 -4.86
N ILE A 38 -1.59 -0.86 -5.75
CA ILE A 38 -2.87 -1.48 -6.16
C ILE A 38 -2.76 -2.31 -7.44
N ARG A 39 -3.56 -3.38 -7.51
CA ARG A 39 -3.83 -4.16 -8.74
C ARG A 39 -5.25 -4.70 -8.71
N LEU A 40 -5.72 -5.23 -9.84
CA LEU A 40 -6.96 -6.00 -9.88
C LEU A 40 -6.74 -7.41 -9.33
N CYS A 41 -7.70 -7.86 -8.52
CA CYS A 41 -7.77 -9.21 -8.00
C CYS A 41 -8.08 -10.20 -9.13
N PRO A 42 -7.26 -11.25 -9.34
CA PRO A 42 -7.52 -12.24 -10.38
C PRO A 42 -8.71 -13.15 -10.07
N HIS A 43 -9.25 -13.10 -8.85
CA HIS A 43 -10.36 -13.94 -8.42
C HIS A 43 -11.73 -13.26 -8.58
N CYS A 44 -11.83 -11.97 -8.23
CA CYS A 44 -13.11 -11.25 -8.23
C CYS A 44 -13.10 -9.93 -9.03
N GLY A 45 -11.96 -9.51 -9.58
CA GLY A 45 -11.82 -8.27 -10.34
C GLY A 45 -11.75 -6.98 -9.51
N HIS A 46 -12.04 -7.02 -8.20
CA HIS A 46 -11.93 -5.85 -7.32
C HIS A 46 -10.49 -5.47 -7.00
N THR A 47 -10.30 -4.34 -6.33
CA THR A 47 -8.98 -3.86 -5.92
C THR A 47 -8.32 -4.83 -4.95
N ALA A 48 -7.03 -5.06 -5.16
CA ALA A 48 -6.15 -5.76 -4.26
C ALA A 48 -4.92 -4.90 -3.98
N TYR A 49 -4.51 -4.87 -2.71
CA TYR A 49 -3.42 -4.03 -2.24
C TYR A 49 -2.20 -4.90 -1.98
N GLN A 50 -1.03 -4.42 -2.40
CA GLN A 50 0.24 -5.04 -2.05
C GLN A 50 0.45 -4.92 -0.54
N MET A 51 0.66 -6.06 0.10
CA MET A 51 1.00 -6.15 1.51
C MET A 51 2.51 -6.27 1.70
N GLY A 52 2.96 -5.96 2.90
CA GLY A 52 4.33 -6.12 3.36
C GLY A 52 4.71 -7.59 3.48
N VAL A 53 6.02 -7.85 3.53
CA VAL A 53 6.58 -9.22 3.52
C VAL A 53 6.18 -10.04 4.75
N LYS A 54 5.82 -9.39 5.85
CA LYS A 54 5.38 -10.01 7.11
C LYS A 54 3.89 -10.32 7.13
N PHE A 55 3.16 -10.02 6.06
CA PHE A 55 1.74 -10.29 5.98
C PHE A 55 1.46 -11.79 5.84
N HIS A 56 0.72 -12.31 6.81
CA HIS A 56 0.15 -13.66 6.77
C HIS A 56 -1.36 -13.54 6.60
N SER A 57 -1.86 -14.06 5.47
CA SER A 57 -3.29 -14.05 5.19
C SER A 57 -4.07 -14.75 6.32
N PRO A 58 -5.14 -14.13 6.84
CA PRO A 58 -6.13 -14.86 7.58
C PRO A 58 -6.78 -15.94 6.71
N SER A 59 -7.45 -16.91 7.35
CA SER A 59 -8.36 -17.80 6.64
C SER A 59 -9.44 -16.98 5.94
N ARG A 60 -9.83 -17.37 4.72
CA ARG A 60 -10.89 -16.71 3.93
C ARG A 60 -12.20 -16.56 4.72
N SER A 61 -12.53 -17.51 5.59
CA SER A 61 -13.75 -17.51 6.39
C SER A 61 -13.66 -16.68 7.68
N ASN A 62 -12.48 -16.21 8.07
CA ASN A 62 -12.29 -15.48 9.31
C ASN A 62 -12.57 -13.97 9.10
N GLN A 63 -13.86 -13.62 9.09
CA GLN A 63 -14.30 -12.25 8.85
C GLN A 63 -13.67 -11.25 9.82
N ALA A 64 -13.62 -11.57 11.11
CA ALA A 64 -13.09 -10.67 12.14
C ALA A 64 -11.63 -10.28 11.90
N LEU A 65 -10.79 -11.21 11.44
CA LEU A 65 -9.40 -10.88 11.07
C LEU A 65 -9.31 -10.10 9.77
N TRP A 66 -10.19 -10.37 8.79
CA TRP A 66 -10.24 -9.58 7.56
C TRP A 66 -10.70 -8.15 7.80
N ASP A 67 -11.62 -7.93 8.75
CA ASP A 67 -12.03 -6.60 9.16
C ASP A 67 -10.85 -5.82 9.76
N VAL A 68 -9.99 -6.47 10.56
CA VAL A 68 -8.75 -5.88 11.09
C VAL A 68 -7.79 -5.50 9.97
N VAL A 69 -7.52 -6.43 9.04
CA VAL A 69 -6.63 -6.19 7.89
C VAL A 69 -7.13 -5.01 7.06
N THR A 70 -8.44 -4.97 6.79
CA THR A 70 -9.08 -3.92 5.99
C THR A 70 -8.96 -2.57 6.69
N TYR A 71 -9.32 -2.51 7.97
CA TYR A 71 -9.22 -1.29 8.78
C TYR A 71 -7.79 -0.73 8.81
N LEU A 72 -6.79 -1.59 9.01
CA LEU A 72 -5.37 -1.20 9.00
C LEU A 72 -4.94 -0.64 7.64
N ALA A 73 -5.31 -1.32 6.56
CA ALA A 73 -4.95 -0.93 5.20
C ALA A 73 -5.61 0.39 4.78
N GLU A 74 -6.86 0.63 5.18
CA GLU A 74 -7.55 1.91 5.00
C GLU A 74 -6.83 3.08 5.69
N HIS A 75 -6.11 2.78 6.78
CA HIS A 75 -5.31 3.76 7.53
C HIS A 75 -3.82 3.74 7.15
N GLY A 76 -3.45 3.14 6.01
CA GLY A 76 -2.08 3.17 5.48
C GLY A 76 -1.12 2.15 6.10
N PHE A 77 -1.64 1.14 6.80
CA PHE A 77 -0.84 0.05 7.36
C PHE A 77 -1.04 -1.24 6.57
N TYR A 78 -0.07 -1.53 5.73
CA TYR A 78 -0.05 -2.69 4.85
C TYR A 78 0.89 -3.77 5.37
N TYR A 79 1.08 -3.91 6.68
CA TYR A 79 2.05 -4.85 7.28
C TYR A 79 3.52 -4.52 6.94
N GLN A 80 3.84 -3.23 6.78
CA GLN A 80 5.22 -2.73 6.82
C GLN A 80 5.79 -2.79 8.24
N ASP A 81 7.10 -2.66 8.37
CA ASP A 81 7.77 -2.63 9.68
C ASP A 81 7.40 -1.37 10.46
N ILE A 82 6.85 -1.57 11.65
CA ILE A 82 6.49 -0.50 12.58
C ILE A 82 7.37 -0.65 13.81
N HIS A 83 7.94 0.48 14.25
CA HIS A 83 8.86 0.51 15.38
C HIS A 83 8.35 1.45 16.45
N ASN A 84 8.56 1.08 17.70
CA ASN A 84 8.38 1.96 18.84
C ASN A 84 9.73 2.22 19.49
N LEU A 85 9.93 3.45 19.97
CA LEU A 85 11.10 3.79 20.74
C LEU A 85 10.77 3.63 22.23
N HIS A 86 11.32 2.59 22.85
CA HIS A 86 11.21 2.39 24.28
C HIS A 86 12.53 2.81 24.96
N GLY A 87 12.60 4.07 25.41
CA GLY A 87 13.83 4.66 25.93
C GLY A 87 14.87 4.86 24.82
N TYR A 88 15.87 3.97 24.77
CA TYR A 88 16.94 3.99 23.76
C TYR A 88 16.92 2.78 22.80
N ILE A 89 15.92 1.91 22.92
CA ILE A 89 15.82 0.68 22.14
C ILE A 89 14.66 0.82 21.15
N TRP A 90 14.95 0.52 19.88
CA TRP A 90 13.93 0.37 18.84
C TRP A 90 13.35 -1.04 18.91
N GLU A 91 12.09 -1.14 19.32
CA GLU A 91 11.35 -2.40 19.35
C GLU A 91 10.47 -2.50 18.10
N GLN A 92 10.51 -3.66 17.44
CA GLN A 92 9.61 -3.95 16.33
C GLN A 92 8.25 -4.41 16.85
N ILE A 93 7.19 -3.70 16.45
CA ILE A 93 5.84 -3.91 16.96
C ILE A 93 5.11 -4.97 16.13
N ARG A 94 4.31 -5.79 16.83
CA ARG A 94 3.42 -6.76 16.20
C ARG A 94 2.12 -6.10 15.79
N TYR A 95 1.59 -6.55 14.66
CA TYR A 95 0.28 -6.10 14.21
C TYR A 95 -0.85 -6.65 15.11
N PRO A 96 -1.92 -5.87 15.29
CA PRO A 96 -3.04 -6.22 16.15
C PRO A 96 -3.85 -7.40 15.58
N ASN A 97 -4.55 -8.12 16.45
CA ASN A 97 -5.34 -9.30 16.06
C ASN A 97 -6.85 -9.11 16.21
N ASN A 98 -7.29 -7.94 16.68
CA ASN A 98 -8.69 -7.58 16.82
C ASN A 98 -8.88 -6.09 16.55
N LEU A 99 -10.14 -5.69 16.32
CA LEU A 99 -10.45 -4.34 15.86
C LEU A 99 -10.18 -3.26 16.91
N ILE A 100 -10.30 -3.58 18.20
CA ILE A 100 -10.04 -2.63 19.29
C ILE A 100 -8.54 -2.28 19.30
N GLU A 101 -7.68 -3.30 19.31
CA GLU A 101 -6.24 -3.10 19.21
C GLU A 101 -5.85 -2.40 17.91
N ALA A 102 -6.55 -2.67 16.79
CA ALA A 102 -6.30 -2.01 15.52
C ALA A 102 -6.57 -0.50 15.58
N GLN A 103 -7.64 -0.09 16.24
CA GLN A 103 -7.95 1.33 16.44
C GLN A 103 -6.90 2.03 17.31
N GLU A 104 -6.43 1.38 18.38
CA GLU A 104 -5.36 1.91 19.23
C GLU A 104 -4.03 1.99 18.49
N PHE A 105 -3.68 0.95 17.74
CA PHE A 105 -2.50 0.88 16.90
C PHE A 105 -2.44 2.03 15.90
N VAL A 106 -3.52 2.25 15.16
CA VAL A 106 -3.60 3.35 14.18
C VAL A 106 -3.41 4.71 14.85
N LYS A 107 -4.00 4.93 16.02
CA LYS A 107 -3.84 6.20 16.76
C LYS A 107 -2.40 6.41 17.21
N HIS A 108 -1.73 5.34 17.65
CA HIS A 108 -0.40 5.43 18.23
C HIS A 108 0.71 5.55 17.17
N PHE A 109 0.55 4.91 16.01
CA PHE A 109 1.59 4.83 14.97
C PHE A 109 1.24 5.57 13.67
N CYS A 110 0.27 6.50 13.70
CA CYS A 110 -0.22 7.19 12.50
C CYS A 110 0.87 7.91 11.69
N ASP A 111 1.96 8.32 12.33
CA ASP A 111 3.14 8.92 11.71
C ASP A 111 3.93 7.95 10.81
N GLN A 112 3.78 6.65 11.04
CA GLN A 112 4.40 5.56 10.26
C GLN A 112 3.45 4.97 9.20
N ALA A 113 2.25 5.54 9.04
CA ALA A 113 1.32 5.15 7.99
C ALA A 113 1.87 5.50 6.59
N ILE A 114 1.73 4.58 5.64
CA ILE A 114 2.08 4.84 4.25
C ILE A 114 0.93 5.59 3.59
N GLN A 115 1.22 6.83 3.17
CA GLN A 115 0.28 7.59 2.35
C GLN A 115 0.30 7.03 0.92
N THR A 116 -0.75 6.33 0.53
CA THR A 116 -0.96 6.01 -0.89
C THR A 116 -1.43 7.27 -1.59
N LEU A 117 -0.54 7.96 -2.28
CA LEU A 117 -0.95 8.96 -3.27
C LEU A 117 -1.71 8.22 -4.37
N PRO A 118 -2.97 8.59 -4.67
CA PRO A 118 -3.65 8.08 -5.85
C PRO A 118 -2.78 8.42 -7.06
N GLU A 119 -2.27 7.40 -7.76
CA GLU A 119 -1.60 7.61 -9.05
C GLU A 119 -2.66 8.23 -9.97
N GLU A 120 -2.56 9.54 -10.17
CA GLU A 120 -3.50 10.31 -11.00
C GLU A 120 -3.67 9.59 -12.32
N THR A 121 -4.92 9.31 -12.67
CA THR A 121 -5.31 8.74 -13.96
C THR A 121 -4.76 9.62 -15.09
N SER A 122 -3.58 9.29 -15.59
CA SER A 122 -2.95 9.92 -16.75
C SER A 122 -3.65 9.46 -18.02
N SER A 123 -4.81 10.05 -18.25
CA SER A 123 -5.30 10.58 -19.53
C SER A 123 -4.58 10.05 -20.77
N THR A 124 -5.18 9.03 -21.39
CA THR A 124 -4.94 8.68 -22.80
C THR A 124 -5.59 9.75 -23.70
N THR A 125 -4.74 10.51 -24.40
CA THR A 125 -4.84 10.95 -25.80
C THR A 125 -6.10 11.69 -26.28
N LYS A 126 -5.91 12.96 -26.67
CA LYS A 126 -6.01 13.41 -28.08
C LYS A 126 -5.60 14.88 -28.22
N GLN A 127 -4.46 15.12 -28.85
CA GLN A 127 -4.26 16.34 -29.65
C GLN A 127 -5.37 16.42 -30.71
N PRO A 128 -5.88 17.61 -31.02
CA PRO A 128 -6.24 17.94 -32.38
C PRO A 128 -5.14 18.80 -32.99
N GLU A 129 -4.72 18.30 -34.13
CA GLU A 129 -3.79 18.89 -35.06
C GLU A 129 -4.42 20.14 -35.70
N ARG A 130 -3.55 21.07 -36.12
CA ARG A 130 -3.84 22.31 -36.85
C ARG A 130 -5.02 22.22 -37.84
N LEU A 131 -5.83 23.28 -37.88
CA LEU A 131 -6.31 23.80 -39.16
C LEU A 131 -6.13 25.34 -39.22
N LEU A 132 -5.22 25.76 -40.10
CA LEU A 132 -5.20 27.12 -40.65
C LEU A 132 -6.46 27.33 -41.51
N SER A 133 -7.13 28.48 -41.37
CA SER A 133 -7.54 29.31 -42.52
C SER A 133 -8.20 30.64 -42.12
N LEU A 134 -7.54 31.72 -42.53
CA LEU A 134 -8.01 32.95 -43.18
C LEU A 134 -9.52 33.34 -43.20
N LYS A 135 -9.70 34.69 -43.16
CA LYS A 135 -10.86 35.56 -43.50
C LYS A 135 -11.71 35.93 -42.26
N GLN A 136 -11.99 37.22 -41.97
CA GLN A 136 -12.11 38.43 -42.80
C GLN A 136 -11.50 39.65 -42.11
#